data_AF-A0A455TSN1-F1
#
_entry.id   AF-A0A455TSN1-F1
#
_cell.length_a   1.000
_cell.length_b   1.000
_cell.length_c   1.000
_cell.angle_alpha   90.00
_cell.angle_beta   90.00
_cell.angle_gamma   90.00
#
_symmetry.space_group_name_H-M   'P 1'
#
loop_
_entity.id
_entity.type
_entity.pdbx_description
1 polymer ?
#
loop_
_entity_poly.entity_id
_entity_poly.type
_entity_poly.pdbx_seq_one_letter_code
_entity_poly.pdbx_strand_id
1 'polypeptide(L)'
;MFLWSIALQYLIYTICILLIDHHIRYKYLFAGVILISCILIGWVYSILGIFTALIAIGMLMLTFFFFSTSRQQLVYALPFGLLTSLLGDHLTSIGDFFVLKSSVIEPGDSLQYFHIVLSAFLSALLAFCLKKSLETWFHTVDRRMIGTIGTLILFTYYIIPVVLVNFNILKNISKFLQNVVVLDLIEHCKPVICFQIYSLAL
;
A
#
# COMPACT_ATOMS: atom_id res chain seq x y z
N MET A 1 -0.47 -2.40 20.31
CA MET A 1 0.72 -2.78 19.52
C MET A 1 0.58 -2.49 18.03
N PHE A 2 -0.62 -2.53 17.45
CA PHE A 2 -0.89 -2.27 16.01
C PHE A 2 -0.60 -0.86 15.46
N LEU A 3 -0.52 0.16 16.31
CA LEU A 3 -0.42 1.55 15.87
C LEU A 3 0.86 1.85 15.05
N TRP A 4 1.93 1.11 15.32
CA TRP A 4 3.26 1.40 14.78
C TRP A 4 3.44 0.90 13.35
N SER A 5 2.84 -0.23 12.99
CA SER A 5 3.04 -0.82 11.66
C SER A 5 2.38 0.02 10.56
N ILE A 6 1.12 0.44 10.75
CA ILE A 6 0.43 1.28 9.77
C ILE A 6 1.08 2.67 9.63
N ALA A 7 1.61 3.22 10.73
CA ALA A 7 2.36 4.47 10.72
C ALA A 7 3.69 4.31 9.97
N LEU A 8 4.37 3.17 10.14
CA LEU A 8 5.61 2.88 9.44
C LEU A 8 5.36 2.61 7.95
N GLN A 9 4.27 1.94 7.61
CA GLN A 9 3.83 1.76 6.23
C GLN A 9 3.52 3.09 5.54
N TYR A 10 2.90 4.03 6.25
CA TYR A 10 2.71 5.40 5.75
C TYR A 10 4.04 6.12 5.45
N LEU A 11 5.06 5.89 6.28
CA LEU A 11 6.41 6.41 6.03
C LEU A 11 7.05 5.72 4.81
N ILE A 12 6.91 4.40 4.66
CA ILE A 12 7.41 3.66 3.50
C ILE A 12 6.77 4.21 2.22
N TYR A 13 5.45 4.40 2.18
CA TYR A 13 4.76 5.05 1.06
C TYR A 13 5.36 6.41 0.73
N THR A 14 5.58 7.24 1.75
CA THR A 14 6.17 8.57 1.58
C THR A 14 7.57 8.50 0.98
N ILE A 15 8.42 7.59 1.48
CA ILE A 15 9.79 7.40 1.00
C ILE A 15 9.81 6.90 -0.44
N CYS A 16 8.99 5.91 -0.80
CA CYS A 16 8.93 5.38 -2.16
C CYS A 16 8.49 6.47 -3.16
N ILE A 17 7.52 7.32 -2.80
CA ILE A 17 7.10 8.43 -3.66
C ILE A 17 8.24 9.45 -3.83
N LEU A 18 8.95 9.80 -2.75
CA LEU A 18 10.09 10.72 -2.79
C LEU A 18 11.27 10.16 -3.60
N LEU A 19 11.49 8.84 -3.53
CA LEU A 19 12.55 8.16 -4.26
C LEU A 19 12.31 8.15 -5.76
N ILE A 20 11.05 8.02 -6.21
CA ILE A 20 10.73 7.95 -7.64
C ILE A 20 10.99 9.28 -8.32
N ASP A 21 10.41 10.38 -7.82
CA ASP A 21 10.80 11.74 -8.21
C ASP A 21 9.94 12.77 -7.46
N HIS A 22 10.52 13.56 -6.54
CA HIS A 22 9.84 14.79 -6.12
C HIS A 22 10.75 15.90 -5.57
N HIS A 23 10.65 17.07 -6.21
CA HIS A 23 11.07 18.34 -5.63
C HIS A 23 9.97 18.87 -4.68
N ILE A 24 10.25 18.83 -3.37
CA ILE A 24 9.34 19.29 -2.32
C ILE A 24 9.66 20.73 -1.89
N ARG A 25 8.64 21.57 -1.79
CA ARG A 25 8.70 22.92 -1.19
C ARG A 25 8.57 22.81 0.33
N TYR A 26 9.23 23.71 1.06
CA TYR A 26 9.14 23.79 2.53
C TYR A 26 9.41 22.44 3.25
N LYS A 27 10.60 21.86 3.02
CA LYS A 27 10.97 20.50 3.46
C LYS A 27 10.66 20.20 4.93
N TYR A 28 10.94 21.16 5.83
CA TYR A 28 10.67 20.99 7.27
C TYR A 28 9.18 20.97 7.61
N LEU A 29 8.38 21.81 6.94
CA LEU A 29 6.93 21.82 7.11
C LEU A 29 6.32 20.52 6.57
N PHE A 30 6.79 20.06 5.41
CA PHE A 30 6.38 18.76 4.84
C PHE A 30 6.68 17.61 5.81
N ALA A 31 7.90 17.54 6.35
CA ALA A 31 8.28 16.51 7.32
C ALA A 31 7.39 16.57 8.58
N GLY A 32 7.10 17.78 9.09
CA GLY A 32 6.16 17.97 10.20
C GLY A 32 4.76 17.44 9.90
N VAL A 33 4.21 17.74 8.72
CA VAL A 33 2.88 17.25 8.29
C VAL A 33 2.87 15.72 8.16
N ILE A 34 3.91 15.12 7.61
CA ILE A 34 4.02 13.65 7.51
C ILE A 34 4.06 13.00 8.89
N LEU A 35 4.87 13.51 9.82
CA LEU A 35 4.95 12.97 11.18
C LEU A 35 3.62 13.07 11.93
N ILE A 36 2.93 14.22 11.84
CA ILE A 36 1.59 14.40 12.42
C ILE A 36 0.59 13.42 11.78
N SER A 37 0.67 13.25 10.46
CA SER A 37 -0.19 12.33 9.72
C SER A 37 0.03 10.87 10.13
N CYS A 38 1.26 10.45 10.41
CA CYS A 38 1.57 9.11 10.91
C CYS A 38 0.85 8.83 12.25
N ILE A 39 0.91 9.79 13.18
CA ILE A 39 0.28 9.66 14.50
C ILE A 39 -1.24 9.59 14.34
N LEU A 40 -1.82 10.48 13.52
CA LEU A 40 -3.26 10.50 13.24
C LEU A 40 -3.72 9.19 12.62
N ILE A 41 -3.00 8.66 11.63
CA ILE A 41 -3.35 7.41 10.95
C ILE A 41 -3.28 6.22 11.91
N GLY A 42 -2.27 6.17 12.76
CA GLY A 42 -2.21 5.16 13.83
C GLY A 42 -3.47 5.19 14.70
N TRP A 43 -3.90 6.39 15.11
CA TRP A 43 -5.12 6.53 15.92
C TRP A 43 -6.38 6.13 15.14
N VAL A 44 -6.55 6.62 13.91
CA VAL A 44 -7.69 6.29 13.05
C VAL A 44 -7.78 4.79 12.76
N TYR A 45 -6.64 4.11 12.63
CA TYR A 45 -6.59 2.66 12.41
C TYR A 45 -7.27 1.88 13.52
N SER A 46 -7.14 2.32 14.78
CA SER A 46 -7.83 1.67 15.90
C SER A 46 -9.37 1.74 15.82
N ILE A 47 -9.90 2.68 15.03
CA ILE A 47 -11.34 2.93 14.88
C ILE A 47 -11.88 2.29 13.60
N LEU A 48 -11.17 2.48 12.47
CA LEU A 48 -11.66 2.11 11.13
C LEU A 48 -10.97 0.88 10.53
N GLY A 49 -9.94 0.34 11.18
CA GLY A 49 -9.20 -0.84 10.73
C GLY A 49 -8.71 -0.68 9.29
N ILE A 50 -8.99 -1.67 8.46
CA ILE A 50 -8.51 -1.76 7.07
C ILE A 50 -8.91 -0.57 6.18
N PHE A 51 -10.04 0.08 6.47
CA PHE A 51 -10.50 1.26 5.73
C PHE A 51 -9.59 2.48 5.90
N THR A 52 -8.74 2.48 6.93
CA THR A 52 -7.74 3.52 7.18
C THR A 52 -6.71 3.62 6.07
N ALA A 53 -6.46 2.54 5.32
CA ALA A 53 -5.58 2.56 4.16
C ALA A 53 -6.05 3.55 3.08
N LEU A 54 -7.36 3.66 2.84
CA LEU A 54 -7.92 4.62 1.88
C LEU A 54 -7.75 6.06 2.37
N ILE A 55 -7.93 6.29 3.67
CA ILE A 55 -7.71 7.61 4.30
C ILE A 55 -6.24 7.99 4.22
N ALA A 56 -5.33 7.05 4.49
CA ALA A 56 -3.90 7.24 4.38
C ALA A 56 -3.48 7.65 2.96
N ILE A 57 -3.97 6.95 1.93
CA ILE A 57 -3.71 7.28 0.53
C ILE A 57 -4.28 8.67 0.19
N GLY A 58 -5.49 8.99 0.64
CA GLY A 58 -6.10 10.31 0.48
C GLY A 58 -5.26 11.43 1.11
N MET A 59 -4.78 11.22 2.34
CA MET A 59 -3.91 12.16 3.04
C MET A 59 -2.56 12.34 2.34
N LEU A 60 -1.95 11.26 1.83
CA LEU A 60 -0.71 11.32 1.04
C LEU A 60 -0.93 12.13 -0.23
N MET A 61 -2.01 11.88 -0.97
CA MET A 61 -2.36 12.64 -2.16
C MET A 61 -2.49 14.13 -1.87
N LEU A 62 -3.21 14.51 -0.82
CA LEU A 62 -3.35 15.91 -0.41
C LEU A 62 -2.01 16.53 -0.01
N THR A 63 -1.22 15.82 0.79
CA THR A 63 0.08 16.30 1.26
C THR A 63 1.01 16.56 0.07
N PHE A 64 1.20 15.58 -0.81
CA PHE A 64 2.04 15.77 -1.98
C PHE A 64 1.47 16.81 -2.96
N PHE A 65 0.14 16.95 -3.07
CA PHE A 65 -0.47 17.99 -3.90
C PHE A 65 -0.11 19.42 -3.44
N PHE A 66 -0.11 19.68 -2.13
CA PHE A 66 0.24 21.00 -1.58
C PHE A 66 1.75 21.27 -1.62
N PHE A 67 2.56 20.26 -1.34
CA PHE A 67 3.99 20.43 -1.13
C PHE A 67 4.86 20.19 -2.37
N SER A 68 4.32 19.54 -3.41
CA SER A 68 5.04 19.33 -4.66
C SER A 68 5.30 20.64 -5.40
N THR A 69 6.48 20.73 -6.02
CA THR A 69 6.84 21.81 -6.96
C THR A 69 6.26 21.58 -8.36
N SER A 70 6.14 20.32 -8.79
CA SER A 70 5.67 19.95 -10.13
C SER A 70 4.47 19.01 -10.05
N ARG A 71 3.32 19.47 -10.55
CA ARG A 71 2.09 18.65 -10.61
C ARG A 71 2.19 17.53 -11.63
N GLN A 72 2.95 17.72 -12.71
CA GLN A 72 3.07 16.71 -13.77
C GLN A 72 3.87 15.50 -13.31
N GLN A 73 4.88 15.70 -12.45
CA GLN A 73 5.66 14.59 -11.90
C GLN A 73 4.87 13.78 -10.87
N LEU A 74 4.00 14.45 -10.11
CA LEU A 74 3.13 13.82 -9.12
C LEU A 74 2.22 12.75 -9.73
N VAL A 75 1.76 12.97 -10.98
CA VAL A 75 0.82 12.08 -11.67
C VAL A 75 1.33 10.65 -11.80
N TYR A 76 2.64 10.43 -11.93
CA TYR A 76 3.23 9.09 -11.96
C TYR A 76 3.96 8.72 -10.67
N ALA A 77 4.61 9.68 -10.00
CA ALA A 77 5.37 9.38 -8.78
C ALA A 77 4.47 8.84 -7.65
N LEU A 78 3.27 9.41 -7.52
CA LEU A 78 2.32 8.97 -6.49
C LEU A 78 1.82 7.54 -6.72
N PRO A 79 1.23 7.18 -7.88
CA PRO A 79 0.72 5.83 -8.06
C PRO A 79 1.83 4.78 -8.05
N PHE A 80 2.99 5.05 -8.66
CA PHE A 80 4.06 4.07 -8.66
C PHE A 80 4.81 3.98 -7.32
N GLY A 81 4.86 5.06 -6.54
CA GLY A 81 5.42 5.01 -5.18
C GLY A 81 4.60 4.11 -4.27
N LEU A 82 3.28 4.18 -4.36
CA LEU A 82 2.38 3.26 -3.66
C LEU A 82 2.49 1.83 -4.21
N LEU A 83 2.57 1.65 -5.53
CA LEU A 83 2.66 0.33 -6.16
C LEU A 83 3.96 -0.40 -5.81
N THR A 84 5.09 0.30 -5.84
CA THR A 84 6.40 -0.27 -5.49
C THR A 84 6.48 -0.64 -4.01
N SER A 85 5.85 0.16 -3.14
CA SER A 85 5.70 -0.21 -1.75
C SER A 85 4.89 -1.49 -1.55
N LEU A 86 3.70 -1.57 -2.16
CA LEU A 86 2.88 -2.78 -2.13
C LEU A 86 3.62 -4.01 -2.66
N LEU A 87 4.35 -3.86 -3.77
CA LEU A 87 5.09 -4.96 -4.37
C LEU A 87 6.22 -5.45 -3.46
N GLY A 88 6.93 -4.55 -2.78
CA GLY A 88 7.96 -4.92 -1.79
C GLY A 88 7.38 -5.72 -0.62
N ASP A 89 6.17 -5.37 -0.18
CA ASP A 89 5.44 -6.08 0.86
C ASP A 89 5.06 -7.49 0.44
N HIS A 90 4.48 -7.66 -0.76
CA HIS A 90 4.16 -8.98 -1.31
C HIS A 90 5.40 -9.86 -1.50
N LEU A 91 6.50 -9.29 -2.00
CA LEU A 91 7.75 -10.02 -2.18
C LEU A 91 8.32 -10.52 -0.84
N THR A 92 8.20 -9.70 0.20
CA THR A 92 8.63 -10.07 1.55
C THR A 92 7.77 -11.19 2.10
N SER A 93 6.44 -11.08 1.96
CA SER A 93 5.50 -12.13 2.38
C SER A 93 5.76 -13.46 1.64
N ILE A 94 6.14 -13.41 0.36
CA ILE A 94 6.56 -14.62 -0.39
C ILE A 94 7.84 -15.21 0.20
N GLY A 95 8.82 -14.36 0.51
CA GLY A 95 10.06 -14.78 1.19
C GLY A 95 9.78 -15.47 2.52
N ASP A 96 8.92 -14.89 3.34
CA ASP A 96 8.54 -15.45 4.63
C ASP A 96 7.84 -16.80 4.50
N PHE A 97 6.98 -16.97 3.50
CA PHE A 97 6.35 -18.26 3.23
C PHE A 97 7.38 -19.36 2.95
N PHE A 98 8.42 -19.06 2.17
CA PHE A 98 9.48 -20.02 1.88
C PHE A 98 10.40 -20.32 3.07
N VAL A 99 10.69 -19.30 3.90
CA VAL A 99 11.62 -19.42 5.03
C VAL A 99 10.95 -20.04 6.26
N LEU A 100 9.77 -19.54 6.64
CA LEU A 100 9.10 -19.91 7.89
C LEU A 100 8.17 -21.12 7.72
N LYS A 101 7.86 -21.53 6.48
CA LYS A 101 6.87 -22.59 6.15
C LYS A 101 5.49 -22.40 6.80
N SER A 102 5.24 -21.22 7.36
CA SER A 102 3.99 -20.79 7.98
C SER A 102 3.56 -19.50 7.30
N SER A 103 2.27 -19.36 7.04
CA SER A 103 1.73 -18.22 6.29
C SER A 103 1.41 -17.01 7.17
N VAL A 104 1.74 -17.04 8.46
CA VAL A 104 1.23 -16.07 9.43
C VAL A 104 2.33 -15.64 10.40
N ILE A 105 2.77 -14.39 10.26
CA ILE A 105 3.47 -13.67 11.32
C ILE A 105 2.40 -13.06 12.22
N GLU A 106 2.36 -13.47 13.48
CA GLU A 106 1.39 -12.92 14.42
C GLU A 106 1.76 -11.47 14.81
N PRO A 107 0.78 -10.57 14.95
CA PRO A 107 1.03 -9.21 15.34
C PRO A 107 1.62 -9.14 16.75
N GLY A 108 2.80 -8.53 16.86
CA GLY A 108 3.58 -8.44 18.09
C GLY A 108 4.79 -9.36 18.15
N ASP A 109 4.95 -10.25 17.18
CA ASP A 109 6.13 -11.09 17.08
C ASP A 109 7.34 -10.30 16.55
N SER A 110 8.53 -10.68 16.98
CA SER A 110 9.80 -10.10 16.52
C SER A 110 9.97 -10.18 15.00
N LEU A 111 9.40 -11.24 14.40
CA LEU A 111 9.37 -11.47 12.96
C LEU A 111 8.58 -10.38 12.21
N GLN A 112 7.60 -9.73 12.84
CA GLN A 112 6.83 -8.64 12.24
C GLN A 112 7.72 -7.45 11.90
N TYR A 113 8.60 -7.07 12.84
CA TYR A 113 9.52 -5.96 12.61
C TYR A 113 10.57 -6.30 11.55
N PHE A 114 11.02 -7.56 11.51
CA PHE A 114 11.91 -8.03 10.45
C PHE A 114 11.24 -7.96 9.07
N HIS A 115 9.99 -8.44 8.97
CA HIS A 115 9.18 -8.34 7.76
C HIS A 115 9.07 -6.90 7.28
N ILE A 116 8.67 -5.97 8.16
CA ILE A 116 8.48 -4.58 7.77
C ILE A 116 9.79 -3.94 7.30
N VAL A 117 10.92 -4.24 7.96
CA VAL A 117 12.24 -3.73 7.54
C VAL A 117 12.65 -4.28 6.17
N LEU A 118 12.44 -5.59 5.95
CA LEU A 118 12.74 -6.23 4.67
C LEU A 118 11.84 -5.70 3.55
N SER A 119 10.54 -5.55 3.83
CA SER A 119 9.54 -4.92 2.97
C SER A 119 9.96 -3.50 2.60
N ALA A 120 10.29 -2.65 3.59
CA ALA A 120 10.78 -1.30 3.35
C ALA A 120 12.01 -1.26 2.44
N PHE A 121 12.97 -2.17 2.65
CA PHE A 121 14.18 -2.26 1.84
C PHE A 121 13.86 -2.66 0.39
N LEU A 122 13.05 -3.71 0.19
CA LEU A 122 12.59 -4.16 -1.12
C LEU A 122 11.79 -3.08 -1.84
N SER A 123 10.86 -2.42 -1.16
CA SER A 123 10.06 -1.31 -1.67
C SER A 123 10.94 -0.15 -2.12
N ALA A 124 11.94 0.25 -1.33
CA ALA A 124 12.86 1.32 -1.67
C ALA A 124 13.74 0.95 -2.89
N LEU A 125 14.22 -0.29 -2.95
CA LEU A 125 15.01 -0.80 -4.07
C LEU A 125 14.18 -0.84 -5.36
N LEU A 126 12.93 -1.29 -5.30
CA LEU A 126 12.00 -1.28 -6.43
C LEU A 126 11.70 0.15 -6.89
N ALA A 127 11.43 1.08 -5.96
CA ALA A 127 11.21 2.49 -6.27
C ALA A 127 12.43 3.12 -6.97
N PHE A 128 13.64 2.81 -6.49
CA PHE A 128 14.89 3.28 -7.10
C PHE A 128 15.12 2.69 -8.51
N CYS A 129 14.92 1.38 -8.68
CA CYS A 129 15.01 0.72 -9.98
C CYS A 129 14.00 1.29 -10.98
N LEU A 130 12.78 1.57 -10.52
CA LEU A 130 11.74 2.18 -11.34
C LEU A 130 12.12 3.60 -11.77
N LYS A 131 12.62 4.43 -10.85
CA LYS A 131 13.14 5.76 -11.19
C LYS A 131 14.17 5.68 -12.32
N LYS A 132 15.18 4.83 -12.16
CA LYS A 132 16.25 4.69 -13.14
C LYS A 132 15.74 4.20 -14.50
N SER A 133 14.77 3.29 -14.48
CA SER A 133 14.09 2.81 -15.69
C SER A 133 13.30 3.94 -16.38
N LEU A 134 12.58 4.76 -15.62
CA LEU A 134 11.82 5.91 -16.14
C LEU A 134 12.74 6.96 -16.79
N GLU A 135 13.88 7.26 -16.16
CA GLU A 135 14.85 8.23 -16.67
C GLU A 135 15.57 7.73 -17.94
N THR A 136 15.85 6.43 -18.03
CA THR A 136 16.73 5.88 -19.06
C THR A 136 15.97 5.25 -20.23
N TRP A 137 14.90 4.50 -19.97
CA TRP A 137 14.19 3.68 -20.98
C TRP A 137 12.89 4.31 -21.45
N PHE A 138 12.23 5.09 -20.59
CA PHE A 138 10.91 5.66 -20.87
C PHE A 138 10.95 7.17 -21.11
N HIS A 139 12.10 7.73 -21.49
CA HIS A 139 12.22 9.18 -21.76
C HIS A 139 11.25 9.65 -22.87
N THR A 140 10.88 8.78 -23.80
CA THR A 140 9.97 9.07 -24.92
C THR A 140 8.50 8.81 -24.61
N VAL A 141 8.19 8.11 -23.51
CA VAL A 141 6.81 7.73 -23.16
C VAL A 141 6.17 8.85 -22.34
N ASP A 142 4.91 9.19 -22.67
CA ASP A 142 4.18 10.22 -21.93
C ASP A 142 4.01 9.80 -20.45
N ARG A 143 4.60 10.61 -19.58
CA ARG A 143 4.56 10.44 -18.11
C ARG A 143 3.13 10.41 -17.59
N ARG A 144 2.18 11.05 -18.27
CA ARG A 144 0.75 10.98 -17.94
C ARG A 144 0.17 9.60 -18.19
N MET A 145 0.53 8.97 -19.31
CA MET A 145 0.08 7.62 -19.66
C MET A 145 0.61 6.59 -18.65
N ILE A 146 1.87 6.75 -18.24
CA ILE A 146 2.46 5.92 -17.18
C ILE A 146 1.63 6.09 -15.90
N GLY A 147 1.44 7.33 -15.44
CA GLY A 147 0.68 7.61 -14.22
C GLY A 147 -0.77 7.12 -14.23
N THR A 148 -1.47 7.20 -15.36
CA THR A 148 -2.85 6.67 -15.48
C THR A 148 -2.87 5.16 -15.37
N ILE A 149 -1.92 4.45 -15.99
CA ILE A 149 -1.78 2.99 -15.86
C ILE A 149 -1.53 2.62 -14.39
N GLY A 150 -0.58 3.28 -13.73
CA GLY A 150 -0.29 3.03 -12.30
C GLY A 150 -1.50 3.27 -11.41
N THR A 151 -2.26 4.33 -11.67
CA THR A 151 -3.49 4.66 -10.93
C THR A 151 -4.57 3.60 -11.14
N LEU A 152 -4.73 3.10 -12.37
CA LEU A 152 -5.72 2.07 -12.70
C LEU A 152 -5.38 0.74 -12.01
N ILE A 153 -4.10 0.37 -11.96
CA ILE A 153 -3.64 -0.82 -11.22
C ILE A 153 -3.94 -0.67 -9.73
N LEU A 154 -3.59 0.48 -9.12
CA LEU A 154 -3.88 0.74 -7.70
C LEU A 154 -5.38 0.71 -7.40
N PHE A 155 -6.19 1.33 -8.26
CA PHE A 155 -7.64 1.35 -8.08
C PHE A 155 -8.19 -0.07 -8.11
N THR A 156 -7.75 -0.90 -9.06
CA THR A 156 -8.09 -2.32 -9.14
C THR A 156 -7.68 -3.05 -7.87
N TYR A 157 -6.47 -2.78 -7.37
CA TYR A 157 -5.91 -3.40 -6.18
C TYR A 157 -6.68 -3.08 -4.89
N TYR A 158 -7.14 -1.84 -4.70
CA TYR A 158 -7.84 -1.43 -3.48
C TYR A 158 -9.37 -1.58 -3.55
N ILE A 159 -9.99 -1.43 -4.73
CA ILE A 159 -11.45 -1.50 -4.88
C ILE A 159 -11.94 -2.94 -4.86
N ILE A 160 -11.28 -3.86 -5.55
CA ILE A 160 -11.68 -5.28 -5.57
C ILE A 160 -11.81 -5.83 -4.14
N PRO A 161 -10.82 -5.72 -3.24
CA PRO A 161 -10.95 -6.25 -1.88
C PRO A 161 -11.95 -5.47 -1.02
N VAL A 162 -12.08 -4.16 -1.18
CA VAL A 162 -13.12 -3.39 -0.45
C VAL A 162 -14.51 -3.86 -0.86
N VAL A 163 -14.74 -4.05 -2.16
CA VAL A 163 -16.00 -4.58 -2.69
C VAL A 163 -16.19 -6.03 -2.21
N LEU A 164 -15.15 -6.86 -2.25
CA LEU A 164 -15.23 -8.26 -1.84
C LEU A 164 -15.49 -8.43 -0.34
N VAL A 165 -14.87 -7.62 0.52
CA VAL A 165 -15.11 -7.57 1.97
C VAL A 165 -16.53 -7.08 2.25
N ASN A 166 -16.99 -6.05 1.53
CA ASN A 166 -18.36 -5.57 1.65
C ASN A 166 -19.37 -6.66 1.23
N PHE A 167 -19.11 -7.40 0.15
CA PHE A 167 -19.86 -8.59 -0.24
C PHE A 167 -19.77 -9.71 0.79
N ASN A 168 -18.63 -9.94 1.45
CA ASN A 168 -18.47 -10.99 2.45
C ASN A 168 -19.20 -10.63 3.76
N ILE A 169 -19.29 -9.35 4.12
CA ILE A 169 -20.13 -8.83 5.21
C ILE A 169 -21.61 -8.94 4.83
N LEU A 170 -21.97 -8.56 3.59
CA LEU A 170 -23.32 -8.75 3.05
C LEU A 170 -23.70 -10.24 3.03
N LYS A 171 -22.76 -11.13 2.73
CA LYS A 171 -22.91 -12.58 2.75
C LYS A 171 -22.90 -13.16 4.17
N ASN A 172 -22.34 -12.47 5.15
CA ASN A 172 -22.50 -12.84 6.56
C ASN A 172 -23.89 -12.45 7.08
N ILE A 173 -24.51 -11.40 6.52
CA ILE A 173 -25.93 -11.07 6.71
C ILE A 173 -26.82 -12.02 5.88
N SER A 174 -26.40 -12.38 4.66
CA SER A 174 -27.11 -13.30 3.75
C SER A 174 -26.81 -14.79 3.99
N LYS A 175 -25.96 -15.14 4.96
CA LYS A 175 -25.82 -16.51 5.50
C LYS A 175 -27.10 -16.94 6.21
N PHE A 176 -27.99 -15.99 6.49
CA PHE A 176 -29.39 -16.25 6.81
C PHE A 176 -30.23 -16.72 5.61
N LEU A 177 -29.74 -16.60 4.36
CA LEU A 177 -30.61 -16.72 3.19
C LEU A 177 -30.18 -17.60 2.02
N GLN A 178 -28.93 -17.90 1.67
CA GLN A 178 -28.72 -18.98 0.67
C GLN A 178 -27.28 -19.49 0.49
N ASN A 179 -27.21 -20.82 0.55
CA ASN A 179 -26.12 -21.67 0.10
C ASN A 179 -26.03 -21.69 -1.45
N VAL A 180 -24.89 -22.17 -1.94
CA VAL A 180 -24.67 -22.86 -3.24
C VAL A 180 -23.83 -22.14 -4.31
N VAL A 181 -23.88 -20.82 -4.54
CA VAL A 181 -23.20 -20.26 -5.76
C VAL A 181 -21.86 -19.55 -5.51
N VAL A 182 -21.53 -19.18 -4.27
CA VAL A 182 -20.36 -18.32 -3.96
C VAL A 182 -19.22 -19.12 -3.30
N LEU A 183 -19.14 -20.44 -3.51
CA LEU A 183 -18.08 -21.28 -2.93
C LEU A 183 -16.87 -21.39 -3.87
N ASP A 184 -17.09 -21.52 -5.18
CA ASP A 184 -16.01 -21.74 -6.15
C ASP A 184 -15.11 -20.51 -6.35
N LEU A 185 -15.66 -19.29 -6.29
CA LEU A 185 -14.86 -18.08 -6.42
C LEU A 185 -13.99 -17.80 -5.19
N ILE A 186 -14.44 -18.23 -4.00
CA ILE A 186 -13.70 -18.04 -2.74
C ILE A 186 -12.56 -19.05 -2.63
N GLU A 187 -12.73 -20.26 -3.16
CA GLU A 187 -11.68 -21.28 -3.07
C GLU A 187 -10.48 -20.94 -3.98
N HIS A 188 -10.71 -20.31 -5.13
CA HIS A 188 -9.63 -19.80 -5.99
C HIS A 188 -9.02 -18.47 -5.53
N CYS A 189 -9.76 -17.61 -4.82
CA CYS A 189 -9.23 -16.34 -4.30
C CYS A 189 -8.71 -16.40 -2.86
N LYS A 190 -8.90 -17.52 -2.14
CA LYS A 190 -8.38 -17.76 -0.77
C LYS A 190 -6.90 -17.41 -0.59
N PRO A 191 -5.95 -17.81 -1.46
CA PRO A 191 -4.54 -17.48 -1.24
C PRO A 191 -4.28 -15.99 -1.39
N VAL A 192 -4.94 -15.31 -2.34
CA VAL A 192 -4.77 -13.87 -2.63
C VAL A 192 -5.41 -13.01 -1.54
N ILE A 193 -6.61 -13.38 -1.07
CA ILE A 193 -7.32 -12.68 0.00
C ILE A 193 -6.66 -12.93 1.36
N CYS A 194 -6.16 -14.14 1.63
CA CYS A 194 -5.36 -14.39 2.84
C CYS A 194 -4.01 -13.69 2.77
N PHE A 195 -3.32 -13.60 1.63
CA PHE A 195 -2.09 -12.80 1.57
C PHE A 195 -2.35 -11.30 1.80
N GLN A 196 -3.45 -10.78 1.25
CA GLN A 196 -3.76 -9.34 1.29
C GLN A 196 -4.42 -8.87 2.58
N ILE A 197 -5.27 -9.67 3.23
CA ILE A 197 -5.77 -9.35 4.57
C ILE A 197 -4.59 -9.34 5.56
N TYR A 198 -3.60 -10.20 5.36
CA TYR A 198 -2.43 -10.26 6.24
C TYR A 198 -1.41 -9.14 5.97
N SER A 199 -1.16 -8.73 4.73
CA SER A 199 -0.38 -7.50 4.42
C SER A 199 -1.05 -6.21 4.94
N LEU A 200 -2.38 -6.15 5.03
CA LEU A 200 -3.10 -4.99 5.59
C LEU A 200 -3.42 -5.11 7.11
N ALA A 201 -3.29 -6.30 7.68
CA ALA A 201 -3.44 -6.57 9.11
C ALA A 201 -2.09 -6.81 9.81
N LEU A 202 -0.97 -6.57 9.12
CA LEU A 202 0.33 -6.36 9.74
C LEU A 202 0.48 -4.88 10.10
#